data_AF-A0A976DYW0-F1
#
_entry.id   AF-A0A976DYW0-F1
#
_cell.length_a   1.000
_cell.length_b   1.000
_cell.length_c   1.000
_cell.angle_alpha   90.00
_cell.angle_beta   90.00
_cell.angle_gamma   90.00
#
_symmetry.space_group_name_H-M   'P 1'
#
loop_
_entity.id
_entity.type
_entity.pdbx_description
1 polymer ?
#
loop_
_entity_poly.entity_id
_entity_poly.type
_entity_poly.pdbx_seq_one_letter_code
_entity_poly.pdbx_strand_id
1 'polypeptide(L)' 'MKILVTGGAGFIGSAVVRAAVARGHQVVNLDALTYAACLDSLAPIA' A
#
# COMPACT_ATOMS: atom_id res chain seq x y z
N MET A 1 13.44 -3.45 6.05
CA MET A 1 13.62 -1.99 5.88
C MET A 1 12.31 -1.30 6.23
N LYS A 2 12.33 0.00 6.58
CA LYS A 2 11.13 0.83 6.73
C LYS A 2 10.89 1.59 5.43
N ILE A 3 9.70 1.48 4.85
CA ILE A 3 9.33 2.05 3.55
C ILE A 3 8.12 2.95 3.75
N LEU A 4 8.21 4.20 3.28
CA LEU A 4 7.06 5.08 3.12
C LEU A 4 6.56 4.96 1.68
N VAL A 5 5.29 4.60 1.51
CA VAL A 5 4.62 4.57 0.21
C VAL A 5 3.55 5.64 0.19
N THR A 6 3.56 6.49 -0.83
CA THR A 6 2.49 7.46 -1.08
C THR A 6 1.53 6.92 -2.15
N GLY A 7 0.22 7.00 -1.94
CA GLY A 7 -0.76 6.50 -2.92
C GLY A 7 -0.87 4.97 -2.96
N GLY A 8 -0.56 4.27 -1.87
CA GLY A 8 -0.52 2.82 -1.79
C GLY A 8 -1.89 2.13 -1.85
N ALA A 9 -3.00 2.84 -1.76
CA ALA A 9 -4.34 2.28 -1.99
C ALA A 9 -4.73 2.30 -3.49
N GLY A 10 -3.92 2.88 -4.38
CA GLY A 10 -4.15 2.85 -5.82
C GLY A 10 -3.79 1.51 -6.49
N PHE A 11 -4.04 1.40 -7.80
CA PHE A 11 -3.80 0.16 -8.57
C PHE A 11 -2.36 -0.36 -8.44
N ILE A 12 -1.36 0.44 -8.85
CA ILE A 12 0.05 0.06 -8.77
C ILE A 12 0.55 0.13 -7.31
N GLY A 13 0.16 1.18 -6.58
CA GLY A 13 0.57 1.40 -5.20
C GLY A 13 0.27 0.18 -4.30
N SER A 14 -0.93 -0.39 -4.43
CA SER A 14 -1.34 -1.53 -3.61
C SER A 14 -0.53 -2.79 -3.92
N ALA A 15 -0.16 -3.02 -5.17
CA ALA A 15 0.73 -4.12 -5.54
C ALA A 15 2.12 -3.94 -4.92
N VAL A 16 2.66 -2.71 -4.90
CA VAL A 16 3.95 -2.40 -4.27
C VAL A 16 3.89 -2.62 -2.77
N VAL A 17 2.85 -2.12 -2.09
CA VAL A 17 2.67 -2.32 -0.64
C VAL A 17 2.58 -3.81 -0.31
N ARG A 18 1.72 -4.57 -1.02
CA ARG A 18 1.60 -6.03 -0.81
C ARG A 18 2.93 -6.77 -1.02
N ALA A 19 3.67 -6.43 -2.08
CA ALA A 19 4.97 -7.04 -2.35
C ALA A 19 6.02 -6.70 -1.28
N ALA A 20 6.03 -5.47 -0.78
CA ALA A 20 6.94 -5.04 0.27
C ALA A 20 6.65 -5.74 1.61
N VAL A 21 5.36 -5.82 1.99
CA VAL A 21 4.93 -6.54 3.20
C VAL A 21 5.28 -8.03 3.10
N ALA A 22 5.02 -8.67 1.95
CA ALA A 22 5.37 -10.08 1.73
C ALA A 22 6.88 -10.36 1.83
N ARG A 23 7.73 -9.36 1.57
CA ARG A 23 9.20 -9.43 1.75
C ARG A 23 9.65 -9.09 3.19
N GLY A 24 8.72 -8.94 4.13
CA GLY A 24 9.02 -8.62 5.53
C GLY A 24 9.48 -7.18 5.76
N HIS A 25 9.14 -6.24 4.87
CA HIS A 25 9.38 -4.82 5.10
C HIS A 25 8.27 -4.22 5.96
N GLN A 26 8.64 -3.26 6.82
CA GLN A 26 7.66 -2.42 7.50
C GLN A 26 7.26 -1.30 6.54
N VAL A 27 5.95 -1.17 6.28
CA VAL A 27 5.41 -0.20 5.34
C VAL A 27 4.51 0.79 6.07
N VAL A 28 4.72 2.07 5.82
CA VAL A 28 3.77 3.14 6.15
C VAL A 28 3.18 3.60 4.83
N ASN A 29 1.85 3.45 4.67
CA ASN A 29 1.14 3.96 3.51
C ASN A 29 0.51 5.31 3.83
N LEU A 30 0.87 6.36 3.09
CA LEU A 30 0.24 7.67 3.14
C LEU A 30 -0.58 7.87 1.86
N ASP A 31 -1.91 7.86 1.99
CA ASP A 31 -2.80 7.97 0.85
C ASP A 31 -3.82 9.08 1.06
N ALA A 32 -4.13 9.82 -0.01
CA ALA A 32 -5.14 10.88 0.00
C ALA A 32 -6.55 10.34 -0.27
N LEU A 33 -6.69 9.07 -0.63
CA LEU A 33 -7.94 8.37 -0.88
C LEU A 33 -8.84 9.09 -1.91
N THR A 34 -8.22 9.57 -2.98
CA THR A 34 -8.93 10.20 -4.10
C THR A 34 -9.49 9.13 -5.07
N TYR A 35 -10.01 9.55 -6.23
CA TYR A 35 -10.82 8.71 -7.12
C TYR A 35 -10.24 7.34 -7.51
N ALA A 36 -8.91 7.18 -7.47
CA ALA A 36 -8.22 5.95 -7.87
C ALA A 36 -7.90 4.99 -6.70
N ALA A 37 -8.26 5.34 -5.46
CA ALA A 37 -7.93 4.55 -4.28
C ALA A 37 -9.01 3.49 -3.97
N CYS A 38 -8.57 2.30 -3.54
CA CYS A 38 -9.44 1.21 -3.11
C CYS A 38 -8.85 0.50 -1.89
N LEU A 39 -9.44 0.70 -0.71
CA LEU A 39 -8.97 0.12 0.57
C LEU A 39 -9.02 -1.41 0.57
N ASP A 40 -9.97 -2.02 -0.14
CA ASP A 40 -10.07 -3.49 -0.28
C ASP A 40 -8.80 -4.09 -0.90
N SER A 41 -8.06 -3.30 -1.70
CA SER A 41 -6.78 -3.72 -2.29
C SER A 41 -5.67 -3.93 -1.26
N LEU A 42 -5.83 -3.38 -0.05
CA LEU A 42 -4.91 -3.50 1.08
C LEU A 42 -5.48 -4.35 2.23
N ALA A 43 -6.77 -4.67 2.24
CA ALA A 43 -7.42 -5.45 3.30
C ALA A 43 -6.69 -6.77 3.70
N PRO A 44 -6.06 -7.54 2.78
CA PRO A 44 -5.36 -8.76 3.15
C PRO A 44 -4.08 -8.58 3.98
N ILE A 45 -3.56 -7.35 4.08
CA ILE A 45 -2.29 -7.02 4.75
C ILE A 45 -2.42 -5.87 5.75
N ALA A 46 -3.63 -5.37 5.97
CA ALA A 46 -3.94 -4.28 6.91
C ALA A 46 -3.97 -4.78 8.36
#